data_AF-A0A0C3FZY4-F1
#
_entry.id   AF-A0A0C3FZY4-F1
#
_cell.length_a   1.000
_cell.length_b   1.000
_cell.length_c   1.000
_cell.angle_alpha   90.00
_cell.angle_beta   90.00
_cell.angle_gamma   90.00
#
_symmetry.space_group_name_H-M   'P 1'
#
loop_
_entity.id
_entity.type
_entity.pdbx_description
1 polymer ?
#
loop_
_entity_poly.entity_id
_entity_poly.type
_entity_poly.pdbx_seq_one_letter_code
_entity_poly.pdbx_strand_id
1 'polypeptide(L)' 'MALDKIVPEDLNWLHTDEGPDDSVSHTKTTLVGTSLSVPITGGNLNLGTWQGIYLTEFRHVAHSRRVVATILS' A
#
# COMPACT_ATOMS: atom_id res chain seq x y z
N MET A 1 14.10 -1.18 -4.71
CA MET A 1 13.11 -2.29 -4.85
C MET A 1 12.48 -2.25 -6.25
N ALA A 2 11.67 -3.24 -6.65
CA ALA A 2 11.03 -3.24 -7.97
C ALA A 2 10.14 -2.01 -8.21
N LEU A 3 9.41 -1.57 -7.18
CA LEU A 3 8.57 -0.38 -7.25
C LEU A 3 9.35 0.91 -7.51
N ASP A 4 10.57 1.05 -6.97
CA ASP A 4 11.39 2.26 -7.18
C ASP A 4 11.90 2.38 -8.62
N LYS A 5 11.90 1.28 -9.38
CA LYS A 5 12.19 1.31 -10.82
C LYS A 5 10.96 1.72 -11.65
N ILE A 6 9.75 1.46 -11.13
CA ILE A 6 8.49 1.77 -11.81
C ILE A 6 8.05 3.20 -11.47
N VAL A 7 8.29 3.63 -10.24
CA VAL A 7 8.00 4.98 -9.74
C VAL A 7 9.29 5.55 -9.14
N PRO A 8 10.22 6.04 -9.99
CA PRO A 8 11.46 6.62 -9.54
C PRO A 8 11.24 7.92 -8.77
N GLU A 9 12.02 8.11 -7.72
CA GLU A 9 11.96 9.31 -6.86
C GLU A 9 12.50 10.56 -7.57
N ASP A 10 13.40 10.37 -8.54
CA ASP A 10 14.11 11.44 -9.27
C ASP A 10 13.39 11.91 -10.55
N LEU A 11 12.17 11.43 -10.81
CA LEU A 11 11.34 11.99 -11.87
C LEU A 11 10.92 13.42 -11.53
N ASN A 12 10.61 14.21 -12.57
CA ASN A 12 10.16 15.59 -12.43
C ASN A 12 8.69 15.66 -11.96
N TRP A 13 8.45 15.28 -10.72
CA TRP A 13 7.14 15.28 -10.08
C TRP A 13 6.62 16.70 -9.86
N LEU A 14 5.37 16.93 -10.26
CA LEU A 14 4.73 18.24 -10.10
C LEU A 14 4.09 18.41 -8.71
N HIS A 15 3.64 17.33 -8.08
CA HIS A 15 2.96 17.36 -6.78
C HIS A 15 3.93 16.95 -5.67
N THR A 16 4.48 17.94 -4.98
CA THR A 16 5.44 17.75 -3.88
C THR A 16 5.08 18.59 -2.66
N ASP A 17 3.80 18.97 -2.58
CA ASP A 17 3.29 19.93 -1.59
C ASP A 17 3.43 19.37 -0.17
N GLU A 18 3.34 18.04 -0.01
CA GLU A 18 3.50 17.35 1.26
C GLU A 18 4.92 16.78 1.46
N GLY A 19 5.88 17.11 0.59
CA GLY A 19 7.27 16.65 0.68
C GLY A 19 7.79 15.99 -0.62
N PRO A 20 9.09 15.64 -0.65
CA PRO A 20 9.73 15.12 -1.86
C PRO A 20 9.20 13.75 -2.30
N ASP A 21 8.60 12.99 -1.39
CA ASP A 21 8.05 11.65 -1.62
C ASP A 21 6.54 11.63 -1.83
N ASP A 22 5.90 12.80 -1.94
CA ASP A 22 4.46 12.96 -2.05
C ASP A 22 3.91 12.25 -3.31
N SER A 23 4.22 12.77 -4.51
CA SER A 23 3.85 12.14 -5.79
C SER A 23 4.26 10.67 -5.88
N VAL A 24 5.45 10.33 -5.37
CA VAL A 24 6.00 8.96 -5.41
C VAL A 24 5.10 8.03 -4.60
N SER A 25 4.79 8.41 -3.36
CA SER A 25 3.98 7.62 -2.45
C SER A 25 2.54 7.45 -2.94
N HIS A 26 1.93 8.51 -3.49
CA HIS A 26 0.60 8.46 -4.09
C HIS A 26 0.55 7.52 -5.30
N THR A 27 1.56 7.59 -6.16
CA THR A 27 1.65 6.75 -7.36
C THR A 27 1.87 5.28 -6.99
N LYS A 28 2.83 4.99 -6.08
CA LYS A 28 3.08 3.63 -5.56
C LYS A 28 1.82 3.04 -4.90
N THR A 29 1.11 3.84 -4.12
CA THR A 29 -0.16 3.45 -3.47
C THR A 29 -1.24 3.08 -4.49
N THR A 30 -1.38 3.87 -5.56
CA THR A 30 -2.38 3.61 -6.61
C THR A 30 -2.10 2.32 -7.37
N LEU A 31 -0.82 2.00 -7.62
CA LEU A 31 -0.41 0.78 -8.31
C LEU A 31 -0.59 -0.48 -7.45
N VAL A 32 -0.30 -0.39 -6.15
CA VAL A 32 -0.40 -1.54 -5.23
C VAL A 32 -1.84 -1.77 -4.77
N GLY A 33 -2.61 -0.70 -4.60
CA GLY A 33 -3.97 -0.74 -4.05
C GLY A 33 -4.01 -0.44 -2.56
N THR A 34 -5.11 0.18 -2.12
CA THR A 34 -5.34 0.61 -0.72
C THR A 34 -6.19 -0.36 0.09
N SER A 35 -6.72 -1.41 -0.55
CA SER A 35 -7.57 -2.40 0.09
C SER A 35 -7.42 -3.76 -0.59
N LEU A 36 -7.86 -4.79 0.13
CA LEU A 36 -7.93 -6.15 -0.37
C LEU A 36 -9.17 -6.82 0.21
N SER A 37 -9.70 -7.79 -0.54
CA SER A 37 -10.80 -8.63 -0.10
C SER A 37 -10.30 -10.05 0.07
N VAL A 38 -10.49 -10.63 1.26
CA VAL A 38 -10.08 -12.00 1.59
C VAL A 38 -11.33 -12.79 1.94
N PRO A 39 -11.62 -13.90 1.23
CA PRO A 39 -12.72 -14.77 1.62
C PRO A 39 -12.49 -15.34 3.02
N ILE A 40 -13.58 -15.55 3.76
CA ILE A 40 -13.55 -16.23 5.05
C ILE A 40 -14.25 -17.58 4.87
N THR A 41 -13.59 -18.66 5.29
CA THR A 41 -14.14 -20.01 5.21
C THR A 41 -13.96 -20.72 6.55
N GLY A 42 -15.06 -21.20 7.14
CA GLY A 42 -15.03 -21.85 8.46
C GLY A 42 -14.46 -20.95 9.56
N GLY A 43 -14.70 -19.63 9.51
CA GLY A 43 -14.20 -18.67 10.48
C GLY A 43 -12.73 -18.26 10.33
N ASN A 44 -12.03 -18.73 9.28
CA ASN A 44 -10.62 -18.41 9.04
C ASN A 44 -10.45 -17.61 7.74
N LEU A 45 -9.48 -16.69 7.71
CA LEU A 45 -9.06 -16.02 6.48
C LEU A 45 -8.54 -17.08 5.49
N ASN A 46 -9.11 -17.12 4.30
CA ASN A 46 -8.78 -18.10 3.28
C ASN A 46 -7.57 -17.64 2.46
N LEU A 47 -6.40 -17.68 3.10
CA LEU A 47 -5.10 -17.37 2.50
C LEU A 47 -4.40 -18.67 2.05
N GLY A 48 -3.70 -18.62 0.92
CA GLY A 48 -2.80 -19.68 0.49
C GLY A 48 -1.55 -19.76 1.37
N THR A 49 -0.82 -20.89 1.31
CA THR A 49 0.35 -21.19 2.14
C THR A 49 1.40 -20.08 2.21
N TRP A 50 1.56 -19.31 1.13
CA TRP A 50 2.57 -18.25 0.99
C TRP A 50 1.99 -16.84 0.91
N GLN A 51 0.67 -16.67 1.12
CA GLN A 51 0.05 -15.36 1.11
C GLN A 51 0.18 -14.70 2.49
N GLY A 52 0.62 -13.44 2.49
CA GLY A 52 0.63 -12.57 3.66
C GLY A 52 -0.10 -11.28 3.36
N ILE A 53 -0.65 -10.66 4.41
CA ILE A 53 -1.23 -9.32 4.34
C ILE A 53 -0.17 -8.33 4.83
N TYR A 54 0.15 -7.35 3.99
CA TYR A 54 1.20 -6.37 4.26
C TYR A 54 0.62 -4.96 4.25
N LEU A 55 1.05 -4.15 5.21
CA LEU A 55 0.94 -2.70 5.15
C LEU A 55 2.22 -2.16 4.51
N THR A 56 2.09 -1.56 3.33
CA THR A 56 3.22 -0.95 2.62
C THR A 56 3.28 0.54 2.89
N GLU A 57 4.23 0.98 3.70
CA GLU A 57 4.51 2.41 3.91
C GLU A 57 5.41 2.92 2.77
N PHE A 58 4.95 3.95 2.07
CA PHE A 58 5.69 4.54 0.95
C PHE A 58 6.18 5.97 1.24
N ARG A 59 5.87 6.50 2.44
CA ARG A 59 6.49 7.73 2.93
C ARG A 59 7.81 7.41 3.66
N HIS A 60 8.79 8.29 3.55
CA HIS A 60 10.07 8.15 4.25
C HIS A 60 9.97 8.45 5.75
N VAL A 61 9.09 9.38 6.11
CA VAL A 61 8.88 9.76 7.50
C VAL A 61 7.99 8.72 8.18
N ALA A 62 8.22 8.46 9.47
CA ALA A 62 7.38 7.56 10.23
C ALA A 62 5.96 8.15 10.40
N HIS A 63 4.95 7.37 10.04
CA HIS A 63 3.55 7.74 10.23
C HIS A 63 2.81 6.70 11.06
N SER A 64 1.80 7.15 11.80
CA SER A 64 0.81 6.25 12.40
C SER A 64 -0.26 5.95 11.37
N ARG A 65 -0.52 4.66 11.11
CA ARG A 65 -1.54 4.21 10.16
C ARG A 65 -2.68 3.53 10.89
N ARG A 66 -3.90 3.68 10.35
CA ARG A 66 -5.09 2.97 10.80
C ARG A 66 -5.56 2.06 9.68
N VAL A 67 -5.63 0.76 9.97
CA VAL A 67 -6.22 -0.24 9.07
C VAL A 67 -7.62 -0.54 9.57
N VAL A 68 -8.58 -0.63 8.65
CA VAL A 68 -9.97 -0.98 8.95
C VAL A 68 -10.28 -2.31 8.28
N ALA A 69 -10.89 -3.23 9.03
CA ALA A 69 -11.40 -4.49 8.51
C ALA A 69 -12.93 -4.48 8.60
N THR A 70 -13.59 -4.78 7.50
CA THR A 70 -15.05 -4.94 7.43
C THR A 70 -15.35 -6.39 7.12
N ILE A 71 -16.17 -7.02 7.96
CA ILE A 71 -16.66 -8.38 7.74
C ILE A 71 -18.09 -8.26 7.25
N LEU A 72 -18.34 -8.78 6.04
CA LEU A 72 -19.67 -8.84 5.43
C LEU A 72 -20.14 -10.29 5.47
N SER A 73 -21.38 -10.50 5.89
CA SER A 73 -22.03 -11.82 6.06
C SER A 73 -23.25 -11.94 5.18
#